data_AF-A0A563C9B6-F1
#
_entry.id   AF-A0A563C9B6-F1
#
_cell.length_a   1.000
_cell.length_b   1.000
_cell.length_c   1.000
_cell.angle_alpha   90.00
_cell.angle_beta   90.00
_cell.angle_gamma   90.00
#
_symmetry.space_group_name_H-M   'P 1'
#
loop_
_entity.id
_entity.type
_entity.pdbx_description
1 polymer ?
#
loop_
_entity_poly.entity_id
_entity_poly.type
_entity_poly.pdbx_seq_one_letter_code
_entity_poly.pdbx_strand_id
1 'polypeptide(L)' 'MNIAILSNGNANYSTLRLKEEAEKHGHQVKVIKYKNCYVSIDEQHPKVIYR' A
#
# COMPACT_ATOMS: atom_id res chain seq x y z
N MET A 1 -4.01 6.93 10.50
CA MET A 1 -2.79 7.07 9.66
C MET A 1 -3.10 6.64 8.24
N ASN A 2 -2.32 7.09 7.26
CA ASN A 2 -2.43 6.64 5.87
C ASN A 2 -1.49 5.45 5.66
N ILE A 3 -2.03 4.29 5.35
CA ILE A 3 -1.30 3.02 5.20
C ILE A 3 -1.45 2.52 3.76
N ALA A 4 -0.32 2.26 3.09
CA ALA A 4 -0.29 1.64 1.78
C ALA A 4 0.15 0.18 1.90
N ILE A 5 -0.65 -0.75 1.38
CA ILE A 5 -0.30 -2.17 1.32
C ILE A 5 0.10 -2.51 -0.12
N LEU A 6 1.38 -2.86 -0.31
CA LEU A 6 1.91 -3.26 -1.60
C LEU A 6 1.59 -4.74 -1.85
N SER A 7 0.63 -5.03 -2.75
CA SER A 7 0.22 -6.39 -3.07
C SER A 7 -0.33 -6.49 -4.49
N ASN A 8 0.07 -7.54 -5.22
CA ASN A 8 -0.37 -7.76 -6.60
C ASN A 8 -1.81 -8.24 -6.74
N GLY A 9 -2.42 -8.72 -5.65
CA GLY A 9 -3.77 -9.28 -5.62
C GLY A 9 -4.55 -8.81 -4.41
N ASN A 10 -5.79 -8.40 -4.66
CA ASN A 10 -6.81 -8.07 -3.66
C ASN A 10 -7.50 -9.32 -3.06
N ALA A 11 -7.19 -10.51 -3.56
CA ALA A 11 -7.83 -11.78 -3.16
C ALA A 11 -7.00 -12.62 -2.17
N ASN A 12 -5.78 -12.20 -1.82
CA ASN A 12 -4.96 -12.95 -0.87
C ASN A 12 -5.48 -12.68 0.55
N TYR A 13 -5.72 -13.76 1.31
CA TYR A 13 -6.24 -13.68 2.67
C TYR A 13 -5.46 -12.70 3.56
N SER A 14 -4.13 -12.71 3.48
CA SER A 14 -3.26 -11.82 4.27
C SER A 14 -3.51 -10.33 3.98
N THR A 15 -3.66 -9.96 2.70
CA THR A 15 -3.94 -8.57 2.30
C THR A 15 -5.29 -8.10 2.83
N LEU A 16 -6.31 -8.98 2.76
CA LEU A 16 -7.66 -8.72 3.27
C LEU A 16 -7.67 -8.51 4.78
N ARG A 17 -7.08 -9.45 5.54
CA ARG A 17 -7.02 -9.37 7.01
C ARG A 17 -6.27 -8.15 7.51
N LEU A 18 -5.15 -7.80 6.89
CA LEU A 18 -4.38 -6.61 7.25
C LEU A 18 -5.18 -5.33 6.99
N LYS A 19 -5.91 -5.27 5.87
CA LYS A 19 -6.79 -4.13 5.56
C LYS A 19 -7.91 -4.01 6.57
N GLU A 20 -8.64 -5.09 6.85
CA GLU A 20 -9.76 -5.11 7.79
C GLU A 20 -9.33 -4.65 9.18
N GLU A 21 -8.22 -5.16 9.69
CA GLU A 21 -7.75 -4.80 11.03
C GLU A 21 -7.27 -3.34 11.07
N ALA A 22 -6.53 -2.89 10.06
CA ALA A 22 -6.11 -1.49 10.00
C ALA A 22 -7.30 -0.51 9.87
N GLU A 23 -8.36 -0.87 9.13
CA GLU A 23 -9.58 -0.07 9.06
C GLU A 23 -10.33 -0.03 10.39
N LYS A 24 -10.41 -1.14 11.13
CA LYS A 24 -11.00 -1.19 12.49
C LYS A 24 -10.28 -0.28 13.48
N HIS A 25 -8.97 -0.11 13.32
CA HIS A 25 -8.16 0.78 14.15
C HIS A 25 -8.20 2.25 13.66
N GLY A 26 -9.11 2.56 12.73
CA GLY A 26 -9.35 3.92 12.23
C GLY A 26 -8.27 4.41 11.26
N HIS A 27 -7.56 3.51 10.59
CA HIS A 27 -6.57 3.88 9.58
C HIS A 27 -7.18 3.91 8.18
N GLN A 28 -6.71 4.84 7.34
CA GLN A 28 -7.06 4.86 5.93
C GLN A 28 -6.08 3.97 5.18
N VAL A 29 -6.59 2.91 4.56
CA VAL A 29 -5.78 1.86 3.93
C VAL A 29 -6.01 1.82 2.43
N LYS A 30 -4.93 1.76 1.66
CA LYS A 30 -4.98 1.57 0.21
C LYS A 30 -4.12 0.39 -0.21
N VAL A 31 -4.71 -0.58 -0.91
CA VAL A 31 -3.98 -1.68 -1.53
C VAL A 31 -3.49 -1.23 -2.90
N ILE A 32 -2.19 -1.33 -3.15
CA ILE A 32 -1.53 -0.86 -4.37
C ILE A 32 -0.79 -2.04 -5.02
N LYS A 33 -1.00 -2.25 -6.32
CA LYS A 33 -0.26 -3.23 -7.09
C LYS A 33 1.19 -2.78 -7.25
N TYR A 34 2.11 -3.47 -6.60
CA TYR A 34 3.53 -3.08 -6.63
C TYR A 34 4.14 -3.15 -8.03
N LYS A 35 3.61 -3.99 -8.94
CA LYS A 35 4.03 -4.02 -10.34
C LYS A 35 3.81 -2.70 -11.08
N ASN A 36 2.88 -1.87 -10.62
CA ASN A 36 2.59 -0.56 -11.20
C ASN A 36 3.31 0.57 -10.45
N CYS A 37 4.06 0.24 -9.40
CA CYS A 37 4.82 1.22 -8.65
C CYS A 37 6.20 1.39 -9.26
N TYR A 38 6.65 2.63 -9.35
CA TYR A 38 8.04 2.96 -9.59
C TYR A 38 8.52 3.91 -8.50
N VAL A 39 9.79 3.78 -8.15
CA VAL A 39 10.43 4.59 -7.12
C VAL A 39 11.35 5.59 -7.80
N SER A 40 11.15 6.87 -7.53
CA SER A 40 12.13 7.91 -7.85
C SER A 40 13.06 8.03 -6.65
N ILE A 41 14.33 7.66 -6.85
CA ILE A 41 15.38 7.78 -5.84
C ILE A 41 16.13 9.08 -6.12
N ASP A 42 15.67 10.14 -5.47
CA ASP A 42 16.40 11.39 -5.25
C ASP A 42 17.12 11.25 -3.90
N GLU A 43 18.35 11.77 -3.77
CA GLU A 43 19.12 11.76 -2.53
C GLU A 43 18.38 12.46 -1.37
N GLN A 44 17.50 13.41 -1.68
CA GLN A 44 16.81 14.19 -0.66
C GLN A 44 15.35 13.77 -0.42
N HIS A 45 14.61 13.39 -1.47
CA HIS A 45 13.17 13.10 -1.38
C HIS A 45 12.75 11.86 -2.17
N PRO A 46 13.04 10.65 -1.67
CA PRO A 46 12.58 9.42 -2.31
C PRO A 46 11.05 9.38 -2.34
N LYS A 47 10.47 9.18 -3.53
CA LYS A 47 9.01 9.16 -3.73
C LYS A 47 8.56 7.93 -4.48
N VAL A 48 7.52 7.28 -3.95
CA VAL A 48 6.85 6.15 -4.59
C VAL A 48 5.64 6.66 -5.36
N ILE A 49 5.60 6.40 -6.66
CA ILE A 49 4.50 6.80 -7.55
C ILE A 49 3.83 5.54 -8.09
N TYR A 50 2.49 5.55 -8.11
CA TYR A 50 1.67 4.44 -8.57
C TYR A 50 0.46 4.99 -9.35
N ARG A 51 -0.03 4.21 -10.33
CA ARG A 51 -1.18 4.56 -11.19
C ARG A 51 -2.38 3.67 -10.87
#